data_AF-A0A545ARY3-F1
#
_entry.id   AF-A0A545ARY3-F1
#
_cell.length_a   1.000
_cell.length_b   1.000
_cell.length_c   1.000
_cell.angle_alpha   90.00
_cell.angle_beta   90.00
_cell.angle_gamma   90.00
#
_symmetry.space_group_name_H-M   'P 1'
#
loop_
_entity.id
_entity.type
_entity.pdbx_description
1 polymer ?
#
loop_
_entity_poly.entity_id
_entity_poly.type
_entity_poly.pdbx_seq_one_letter_code
_entity_poly.pdbx_strand_id
1 'polypeptide(L)'
;MTALYVWIDDRVPRRRATGRPPVLSDAELLTAAVAQALLQVVSERRWLRLITKRLPGMFPALPRQPGYNKRLRAAGALLTRVMRDLARDTTFWHDDVWLADSTPVGCGTSRETVHRSDLAGYAQYGYCASHSRWFWGLRLHLICTPAGLPGQWILADKGYQRREFAHQLTDHGLQLLIPAGVCVRVAQRLLALTAAIWHNDHTGQPVTRSLIAYDH
;
A
#
# COMPACT_ATOMS: atom_id res chain seq x y z
N MET A 1 5.53 10.80 -12.50
CA MET A 1 5.64 9.33 -12.66
C MET A 1 7.05 8.90 -13.04
N THR A 2 7.71 9.58 -13.98
CA THR A 2 9.11 9.29 -14.37
C THR A 2 10.09 9.32 -13.20
N ALA A 3 10.03 10.36 -12.33
CA ALA A 3 10.90 10.44 -11.16
C ALA A 3 10.77 9.22 -10.23
N LEU A 4 9.53 8.79 -9.95
CA LEU A 4 9.29 7.58 -9.16
C LEU A 4 9.81 6.32 -9.87
N TYR A 5 9.57 6.20 -11.18
CA TYR A 5 10.05 5.06 -11.95
C TYR A 5 11.58 4.94 -11.88
N VAL A 6 12.30 6.02 -12.16
CA VAL A 6 13.76 6.07 -12.12
C VAL A 6 14.26 5.73 -10.73
N TRP A 7 13.68 6.37 -9.70
CA TRP A 7 14.04 6.10 -8.31
C TRP A 7 13.90 4.61 -7.95
N ILE A 8 12.81 3.96 -8.40
CA ILE A 8 12.57 2.54 -8.15
C ILE A 8 13.53 1.67 -8.97
N ASP A 9 13.76 1.96 -10.25
CA ASP A 9 14.66 1.17 -11.11
C ASP A 9 16.12 1.21 -10.62
N ASP A 10 16.56 2.34 -10.06
CA ASP A 10 17.91 2.49 -9.50
C ASP A 10 18.12 1.70 -8.20
N ARG A 11 17.05 1.48 -7.41
CA ARG A 11 17.13 0.91 -6.05
C ARG A 11 16.59 -0.51 -5.92
N VAL A 12 15.68 -0.91 -6.80
CA VAL A 12 15.12 -2.26 -6.80
C VAL A 12 15.99 -3.14 -7.70
N PRO A 13 16.76 -4.09 -7.13
CA PRO A 13 17.60 -4.94 -7.94
C PRO A 13 16.76 -5.74 -8.92
N ARG A 14 17.18 -5.76 -10.19
CA ARG A 14 16.54 -6.60 -11.21
C ARG A 14 16.58 -8.05 -10.74
N ARG A 15 15.43 -8.73 -10.73
CA ARG A 15 15.33 -10.14 -10.38
C ARG A 15 16.30 -10.95 -11.25
N ARG A 16 17.33 -11.51 -10.63
CA ARG A 16 18.14 -12.60 -11.22
C ARG A 16 17.36 -13.89 -11.05
N ALA A 17 16.43 -14.16 -11.96
CA ALA A 17 15.74 -15.44 -12.03
C ALA A 17 16.48 -16.36 -13.02
N THR A 18 16.58 -17.64 -12.68
CA THR A 18 16.97 -18.68 -13.65
C THR A 18 15.83 -18.85 -14.66
N GLY A 19 16.04 -18.38 -15.90
CA GLY A 19 15.05 -18.44 -16.98
C GLY A 19 14.80 -17.11 -17.69
N ARG A 20 13.79 -17.05 -18.55
CA ARG A 20 13.43 -15.83 -19.29
C ARG A 20 12.99 -14.74 -18.31
N PRO A 21 13.61 -13.55 -18.31
CA PRO A 21 13.22 -12.48 -17.40
C PRO A 21 11.74 -12.11 -17.59
N PRO A 22 11.05 -11.71 -16.50
CA PRO A 22 9.67 -11.31 -16.60
C PRO A 22 9.55 -10.12 -17.56
N VAL A 23 8.57 -10.21 -18.46
CA VAL A 23 8.36 -9.27 -19.57
C VAL A 23 8.17 -7.83 -19.05
N LEU A 24 7.50 -7.68 -17.91
CA LEU A 24 7.39 -6.42 -17.17
C LEU A 24 8.35 -6.48 -15.97
N SER A 25 9.19 -5.49 -15.76
CA SER A 25 10.08 -5.40 -14.60
C SER A 25 9.31 -5.18 -13.29
N ASP A 26 9.98 -5.35 -12.15
CA ASP A 26 9.37 -5.04 -10.86
C ASP A 26 9.21 -3.51 -10.69
N ALA A 27 10.12 -2.70 -11.24
CA ALA A 27 10.01 -1.24 -11.25
C ALA A 27 8.78 -0.76 -12.05
N GLU A 28 8.57 -1.31 -13.25
CA GLU A 28 7.39 -1.03 -14.05
C GLU A 28 6.09 -1.48 -13.35
N LEU A 29 6.09 -2.67 -12.73
CA LEU A 29 4.94 -3.19 -11.99
C LEU A 29 4.55 -2.26 -10.83
N LEU A 30 5.52 -1.85 -10.01
CA LEU A 30 5.29 -0.97 -8.86
C LEU A 30 4.83 0.42 -9.32
N THR A 31 5.46 0.97 -10.36
CA THR A 31 5.09 2.29 -10.92
C THR A 31 3.66 2.26 -11.46
N ALA A 32 3.29 1.21 -12.21
CA ALA A 32 1.91 1.04 -12.67
C ALA A 32 0.93 0.87 -11.50
N ALA A 33 1.31 0.14 -10.45
CA ALA A 33 0.47 -0.02 -9.27
C ALA A 33 0.27 1.31 -8.52
N VAL A 34 1.32 2.12 -8.36
CA VAL A 34 1.22 3.46 -7.75
C VAL A 34 0.34 4.36 -8.60
N ALA A 35 0.55 4.39 -9.93
CA ALA A 35 -0.27 5.18 -10.85
C ALA A 35 -1.75 4.80 -10.76
N GLN A 36 -2.06 3.50 -10.68
CA GLN A 36 -3.44 3.01 -10.50
C GLN A 36 -4.09 3.59 -9.24
N ALA A 37 -3.35 3.59 -8.13
CA ALA A 37 -3.85 4.05 -6.84
C ALA A 37 -4.01 5.58 -6.81
N LEU A 38 -3.04 6.33 -7.33
CA LEU A 38 -3.12 7.79 -7.43
C LEU A 38 -4.30 8.24 -8.29
N LEU A 39 -4.60 7.52 -9.38
CA LEU A 39 -5.73 7.79 -10.26
C LEU A 39 -7.07 7.20 -9.75
N GLN A 40 -7.07 6.56 -8.58
CA GLN A 40 -8.26 5.97 -7.94
C GLN A 40 -9.01 4.98 -8.85
N VAL A 41 -8.30 4.25 -9.72
CA VAL A 41 -8.91 3.28 -10.64
C VAL A 41 -9.06 1.92 -9.95
N VAL A 42 -10.26 1.65 -9.44
CA VAL A 42 -10.55 0.43 -8.67
C VAL A 42 -10.51 -0.85 -9.52
N SER A 43 -10.97 -0.79 -10.78
CA SER A 43 -11.03 -1.94 -11.68
C SER A 43 -9.71 -2.17 -12.41
N GLU A 44 -9.07 -3.33 -12.18
CA GLU A 44 -7.82 -3.71 -12.88
C GLU A 44 -8.01 -3.79 -14.40
N ARG A 45 -9.14 -4.31 -14.88
CA ARG A 45 -9.41 -4.39 -16.33
C ARG A 45 -9.49 -2.99 -16.94
N ARG A 46 -10.16 -2.06 -16.26
CA ARG A 46 -10.24 -0.65 -16.69
C ARG A 46 -8.87 0.00 -16.63
N TRP A 47 -8.10 -0.27 -15.59
CA TRP A 47 -6.74 0.23 -15.40
C TRP A 47 -5.82 -0.19 -16.54
N LEU A 48 -5.73 -1.49 -16.85
CA LEU A 48 -4.85 -2.01 -17.90
C LEU A 48 -5.23 -1.46 -19.28
N ARG A 49 -6.52 -1.26 -19.55
CA ARG A 49 -6.99 -0.61 -20.79
C ARG A 49 -6.58 0.86 -20.84
N LEU A 50 -6.74 1.57 -19.72
CA LEU A 50 -6.43 2.99 -19.60
C LEU A 50 -4.93 3.25 -19.79
N ILE A 51 -4.08 2.54 -19.05
CA ILE A 51 -2.63 2.75 -19.05
C ILE A 51 -2.02 2.41 -20.41
N THR A 52 -2.51 1.35 -21.08
CA THR A 52 -2.06 0.98 -22.44
C THR A 52 -2.42 2.06 -23.46
N LYS A 53 -3.57 2.74 -23.28
CA LYS A 53 -4.00 3.84 -24.16
C LYS A 53 -3.24 5.14 -23.88
N ARG A 54 -2.96 5.44 -22.61
CA ARG A 54 -2.40 6.74 -22.19
C ARG A 54 -0.88 6.78 -22.18
N LEU A 55 -0.22 5.65 -21.90
CA LEU A 55 1.23 5.56 -21.70
C LEU A 55 1.80 4.29 -22.36
N PRO A 56 1.53 4.04 -23.67
CA PRO A 56 1.97 2.82 -24.33
C PRO A 56 3.49 2.62 -24.32
N GLY A 57 4.26 3.71 -24.43
CA GLY A 57 5.73 3.65 -24.43
C GLY A 57 6.36 3.45 -23.05
N MET A 58 5.66 3.78 -21.96
CA MET A 58 6.21 3.68 -20.60
C MET A 58 6.08 2.27 -20.03
N PHE A 59 5.14 1.48 -20.54
CA PHE A 59 4.90 0.10 -20.11
C PHE A 59 4.63 -0.81 -21.32
N PRO A 60 5.64 -1.03 -22.18
CA PRO A 60 5.46 -1.71 -23.47
C PRO A 60 5.02 -3.18 -23.33
N ALA A 61 5.21 -3.76 -22.14
CA ALA A 61 5.20 -5.18 -21.91
C ALA A 61 4.13 -5.62 -20.87
N LEU A 62 3.04 -4.86 -20.74
CA LEU A 62 2.02 -5.11 -19.72
C LEU A 62 1.32 -6.47 -19.90
N PRO A 63 1.28 -7.31 -18.86
CA PRO A 63 0.54 -8.55 -18.91
C PRO A 63 -0.98 -8.30 -18.91
N ARG A 64 -1.74 -9.31 -19.36
CA ARG A 64 -3.20 -9.32 -19.20
C ARG A 64 -3.59 -9.35 -17.73
N GLN A 65 -4.85 -9.02 -17.43
CA GLN A 65 -5.38 -8.88 -16.06
C GLN A 65 -4.97 -10.02 -15.09
N PRO A 66 -5.10 -11.32 -15.44
CA PRO A 66 -4.72 -12.38 -14.52
C PRO A 66 -3.21 -12.38 -14.17
N GLY A 67 -2.37 -12.10 -15.16
CA GLY A 67 -0.92 -12.03 -14.98
C GLY A 67 -0.50 -10.81 -14.16
N TYR A 68 -1.11 -9.65 -14.41
CA TYR A 68 -0.90 -8.44 -13.62
C TYR A 68 -1.28 -8.67 -12.15
N ASN A 69 -2.48 -9.21 -11.91
CA ASN A 69 -2.98 -9.48 -10.56
C ASN A 69 -2.10 -10.48 -9.80
N LYS A 70 -1.71 -11.59 -10.45
CA LYS A 70 -0.81 -12.60 -9.87
C LYS A 70 0.52 -11.99 -9.43
N ARG A 71 1.11 -11.15 -10.28
CA ARG A 71 2.37 -10.49 -9.98
C ARG A 71 2.25 -9.44 -8.89
N LEU A 72 1.20 -8.63 -8.93
CA LEU A 72 0.95 -7.63 -7.90
C LEU A 72 0.76 -8.30 -6.53
N ARG A 73 0.04 -9.43 -6.47
CA ARG A 73 -0.11 -10.22 -5.24
C ARG A 73 1.22 -10.76 -4.71
N ALA A 74 2.11 -11.19 -5.60
CA ALA A 74 3.45 -11.64 -5.24
C ALA A 74 4.42 -10.49 -4.86
N ALA A 75 4.07 -9.24 -5.18
CA ALA A 75 4.90 -8.06 -4.93
C ALA A 75 4.66 -7.44 -3.54
N GLY A 76 3.85 -8.04 -2.66
CA GLY A 76 3.50 -7.48 -1.35
C GLY A 76 4.71 -7.02 -0.51
N ALA A 77 5.68 -7.91 -0.29
CA ALA A 77 6.88 -7.57 0.46
C ALA A 77 7.73 -6.47 -0.21
N LEU A 78 7.75 -6.46 -1.55
CA LEU A 78 8.47 -5.45 -2.31
C LEU A 78 7.78 -4.08 -2.22
N LEU A 79 6.45 -4.02 -2.32
CA LEU A 79 5.66 -2.81 -2.12
C LEU A 79 5.96 -2.19 -0.75
N THR A 80 5.97 -3.00 0.30
CA THR A 80 6.25 -2.52 1.66
C THR A 80 7.69 -2.07 1.84
N ARG A 81 8.67 -2.77 1.24
CA ARG A 81 10.07 -2.35 1.24
C ARG A 81 10.24 -1.00 0.56
N VAL A 82 9.75 -0.87 -0.67
CA VAL A 82 9.86 0.37 -1.46
C VAL A 82 9.12 1.52 -0.77
N MET A 83 7.97 1.26 -0.13
CA MET A 83 7.27 2.26 0.67
C MET A 83 8.17 2.76 1.81
N ARG A 84 8.81 1.86 2.55
CA ARG A 84 9.71 2.25 3.65
C ARG A 84 10.96 2.99 3.16
N ASP A 85 11.52 2.56 2.03
CA ASP A 85 12.71 3.18 1.46
C ASP A 85 12.39 4.59 0.91
N LEU A 86 11.23 4.78 0.28
CA LEU A 86 10.75 6.12 -0.09
C LEU A 86 10.49 6.99 1.13
N ALA A 87 9.92 6.42 2.20
CA ALA A 87 9.67 7.17 3.42
C ALA A 87 10.98 7.66 4.05
N ARG A 88 12.01 6.82 4.11
CA ARG A 88 13.35 7.19 4.59
C ARG A 88 14.03 8.26 3.76
N ASP A 89 13.72 8.31 2.47
CA ASP A 89 14.21 9.32 1.54
C ASP A 89 13.33 10.58 1.59
N THR A 90 12.79 10.96 2.76
CA THR A 90 12.07 12.24 2.94
C THR A 90 12.58 12.96 4.17
N THR A 91 12.42 14.28 4.19
CA THR A 91 12.81 15.11 5.34
C THR A 91 12.04 14.74 6.63
N PHE A 92 10.80 14.27 6.51
CA PHE A 92 9.93 13.92 7.65
C PHE A 92 10.30 12.63 8.38
N TRP A 93 11.15 11.77 7.81
CA TRP A 93 11.49 10.48 8.42
C TRP A 93 12.16 10.62 9.79
N HIS A 94 12.81 11.76 10.02
CA HIS A 94 13.55 12.06 11.25
C HIS A 94 12.70 12.77 12.31
N ASP A 95 11.38 12.83 12.13
CA ASP A 95 10.49 13.33 13.16
C ASP A 95 10.59 12.47 14.44
N ASP A 96 10.73 13.14 15.58
CA ASP A 96 10.82 12.50 16.90
C ASP A 96 9.46 12.00 17.41
N VAL A 97 8.37 12.41 16.74
CA VAL A 97 6.99 12.07 17.08
C VAL A 97 6.40 11.21 15.97
N TRP A 98 5.74 10.13 16.37
CA TRP A 98 5.01 9.24 15.47
C TRP A 98 3.58 9.04 15.97
N LEU A 99 2.61 9.23 15.07
CA LEU A 99 1.19 9.05 15.32
C LEU A 99 0.80 7.61 14.98
N ALA A 100 0.01 6.99 15.87
CA ALA A 100 -0.51 5.64 15.67
C ALA A 100 -2.04 5.66 15.72
N ASP A 101 -2.68 5.24 14.62
CA ASP A 101 -4.13 5.04 14.57
C ASP A 101 -4.49 3.70 13.91
N SER A 102 -5.74 3.29 14.07
CA SER A 102 -6.25 2.01 13.59
C SER A 102 -7.61 2.17 12.93
N THR A 103 -7.67 1.94 11.62
CA THR A 103 -8.87 2.11 10.80
C THR A 103 -9.44 0.77 10.33
N PRO A 104 -10.77 0.57 10.29
CA PRO A 104 -11.36 -0.67 9.80
C PRO A 104 -11.24 -0.81 8.28
N VAL A 105 -10.82 -2.00 7.84
CA VAL A 105 -10.74 -2.42 6.43
C VAL A 105 -11.86 -3.43 6.17
N GLY A 106 -13.01 -2.91 5.72
CA GLY A 106 -14.16 -3.73 5.35
C GLY A 106 -13.85 -4.61 4.15
N CYS A 107 -14.04 -5.92 4.32
CA CYS A 107 -13.75 -6.94 3.31
C CYS A 107 -15.01 -7.54 2.68
N GLY A 108 -16.15 -7.40 3.34
CA GLY A 108 -17.45 -7.85 2.86
C GLY A 108 -18.55 -7.56 3.86
N THR A 109 -19.80 -7.82 3.45
CA THR A 109 -20.99 -7.61 4.30
C THR A 109 -21.99 -8.76 4.23
N SER A 110 -21.95 -9.63 3.21
CA SER A 110 -22.87 -10.77 3.09
C SER A 110 -22.36 -12.04 3.77
N ARG A 111 -23.28 -12.89 4.24
CA ARG A 111 -22.96 -14.18 4.87
C ARG A 111 -22.20 -15.09 3.91
N GLU A 112 -22.58 -15.10 2.63
CA GLU A 112 -21.91 -15.89 1.59
C GLU A 112 -20.46 -15.44 1.41
N THR A 113 -20.18 -14.14 1.47
CA THR A 113 -18.80 -13.60 1.37
C THR A 113 -17.99 -14.02 2.58
N VAL A 114 -18.57 -13.97 3.79
CA VAL A 114 -17.90 -14.38 5.02
C VAL A 114 -17.49 -15.84 5.00
N HIS A 115 -18.33 -16.73 4.44
CA HIS A 115 -18.04 -18.17 4.40
C HIS A 115 -17.13 -18.60 3.24
N ARG A 116 -17.18 -17.92 2.09
CA ARG A 116 -16.47 -18.35 0.86
C ARG A 116 -15.20 -17.56 0.56
N SER A 117 -14.91 -16.50 1.31
CA SER A 117 -13.72 -15.68 1.09
C SER A 117 -12.46 -16.35 1.64
N ASP A 118 -11.34 -16.14 0.96
CA ASP A 118 -9.99 -16.46 1.46
C ASP A 118 -9.63 -15.73 2.77
N LEU A 119 -10.46 -14.77 3.21
CA LEU A 119 -10.36 -14.04 4.46
C LEU A 119 -11.15 -14.69 5.61
N ALA A 120 -11.90 -15.75 5.35
CA ALA A 120 -12.57 -16.54 6.38
C ALA A 120 -11.55 -17.07 7.39
N GLY A 121 -11.82 -16.92 8.69
CA GLY A 121 -10.89 -17.26 9.77
C GLY A 121 -9.90 -16.14 10.14
N TYR A 122 -9.77 -15.11 9.32
CA TYR A 122 -8.91 -13.94 9.60
C TYR A 122 -9.72 -12.66 9.80
N ALA A 123 -10.64 -12.37 8.88
CA ALA A 123 -11.56 -11.24 9.02
C ALA A 123 -12.67 -11.55 10.02
N GLN A 124 -13.04 -10.54 10.81
CA GLN A 124 -14.03 -10.67 11.88
C GLN A 124 -15.07 -9.55 11.77
N TYR A 125 -16.23 -9.76 12.41
CA TYR A 125 -17.25 -8.73 12.55
C TYR A 125 -16.82 -7.67 13.58
N GLY A 126 -16.89 -6.41 13.18
CA GLY A 126 -16.55 -5.26 14.00
C GLY A 126 -17.50 -4.09 13.79
N TYR A 127 -17.55 -3.20 14.78
CA TYR A 127 -18.26 -1.93 14.69
C TYR A 127 -17.25 -0.78 14.59
N CYS A 128 -17.50 0.13 13.65
CA CYS A 128 -16.76 1.38 13.50
C CYS A 128 -17.59 2.51 14.09
N ALA A 129 -17.21 3.01 15.27
CA ALA A 129 -17.90 4.10 15.94
C ALA A 129 -17.87 5.40 15.11
N SER A 130 -16.72 5.76 14.54
CA SER A 130 -16.54 7.00 13.77
C SER A 130 -17.43 7.11 12.52
N HIS A 131 -17.86 5.98 11.95
CA HIS A 131 -18.74 5.94 10.77
C HIS A 131 -20.09 5.27 11.08
N SER A 132 -20.39 5.03 12.37
CA SER A 132 -21.58 4.34 12.86
C SER A 132 -22.01 3.13 12.01
N ARG A 133 -21.05 2.24 11.68
CA ARG A 133 -21.31 1.10 10.78
C ARG A 133 -20.69 -0.21 11.23
N TRP A 134 -21.39 -1.29 10.95
CA TRP A 134 -20.88 -2.65 11.04
C TRP A 134 -20.07 -3.02 9.80
N PHE A 135 -19.00 -3.79 9.99
CA PHE A 135 -18.20 -4.34 8.91
C PHE A 135 -17.77 -5.76 9.25
N TRP A 136 -17.61 -6.60 8.23
CA TRP A 136 -16.80 -7.81 8.33
C TRP A 136 -15.46 -7.55 7.63
N GLY A 137 -14.36 -7.67 8.37
CA GLY A 137 -13.05 -7.28 7.84
C GLY A 137 -11.93 -7.31 8.86
N LEU A 138 -10.88 -6.56 8.55
CA LEU A 138 -9.64 -6.46 9.33
C LEU A 138 -9.48 -5.03 9.87
N ARG A 139 -8.49 -4.80 10.74
CA ARG A 139 -8.05 -3.47 11.15
C ARG A 139 -6.66 -3.20 10.57
N LEU A 140 -6.53 -2.05 9.92
CA LEU A 140 -5.23 -1.50 9.54
C LEU A 140 -4.74 -0.64 10.69
N HIS A 141 -3.64 -1.05 11.32
CA HIS A 141 -2.92 -0.19 12.25
C HIS A 141 -1.78 0.46 11.47
N LEU A 142 -1.70 1.78 11.54
CA LEU A 142 -0.76 2.60 10.78
C LEU A 142 0.01 3.51 11.73
N ILE A 143 1.33 3.52 11.58
CA ILE A 143 2.24 4.47 12.19
C ILE A 143 2.69 5.46 11.12
N CYS A 144 2.48 6.74 11.35
CA CYS A 144 2.89 7.80 10.45
C CYS A 144 3.49 9.00 11.18
N THR A 145 4.30 9.78 10.48
CA THR A 145 4.78 11.07 10.99
C THR A 145 3.61 12.06 11.10
N PRO A 146 3.76 13.19 11.83
CA PRO A 146 2.77 14.27 11.86
C PRO A 146 2.44 14.82 10.47
N ALA A 147 3.39 14.81 9.54
CA ALA A 147 3.17 15.16 8.14
C ALA A 147 2.35 14.10 7.35
N GLY A 148 1.98 13.00 8.00
CA GLY A 148 1.19 11.91 7.40
C GLY A 148 2.01 10.89 6.62
N LEU A 149 3.33 10.90 6.73
CA LEU A 149 4.21 9.96 6.04
C LEU A 149 4.07 8.55 6.65
N PRO A 150 3.61 7.54 5.88
CA PRO A 150 3.51 6.17 6.38
C PRO A 150 4.89 5.58 6.68
N GLY A 151 5.12 5.14 7.92
CA GLY A 151 6.36 4.46 8.33
C GLY A 151 6.20 2.95 8.46
N GLN A 152 5.26 2.52 9.31
CA GLN A 152 5.00 1.12 9.59
C GLN A 152 3.50 0.83 9.59
N TRP A 153 3.12 -0.40 9.22
CA TRP A 153 1.73 -0.80 9.21
C TRP A 153 1.57 -2.30 9.42
N ILE A 154 0.40 -2.69 9.93
CA ILE A 154 -0.02 -4.08 10.05
C ILE A 154 -1.51 -4.17 9.70
N LEU A 155 -1.89 -5.31 9.12
CA LEU A 155 -3.28 -5.69 8.96
C LEU A 155 -3.55 -6.83 9.93
N ALA A 156 -4.44 -6.61 10.88
CA ALA A 156 -4.73 -7.56 11.95
C ALA A 156 -6.23 -7.78 12.10
N ASP A 157 -6.61 -8.86 12.80
CA ASP A 157 -8.00 -9.08 13.17
C ASP A 157 -8.43 -8.12 14.30
N LYS A 158 -9.68 -8.25 14.76
CA LYS A 158 -10.24 -7.41 15.83
C LYS A 158 -9.61 -7.71 17.21
N GLY A 159 -9.10 -8.93 17.43
CA GLY A 159 -8.55 -9.37 18.70
C GLY A 159 -7.16 -8.78 19.00
N TYR A 160 -6.48 -8.25 17.98
CA TYR A 160 -5.19 -7.60 18.12
C TYR A 160 -5.26 -6.34 19.01
N GLN A 161 -4.67 -6.41 20.20
CA GLN A 161 -4.73 -5.33 21.19
C GLN A 161 -3.63 -4.28 20.98
N ARG A 162 -4.03 -2.99 20.93
CA ARG A 162 -3.21 -1.79 20.69
C ARG A 162 -1.95 -1.66 21.58
N ARG A 163 -1.92 -2.23 22.80
CA ARG A 163 -0.83 -2.01 23.77
C ARG A 163 0.45 -2.77 23.42
N GLU A 164 0.35 -3.95 22.82
CA GLU A 164 1.52 -4.71 22.35
C GLU A 164 2.07 -4.17 21.02
N PHE A 165 1.25 -3.47 20.22
CA PHE A 165 1.65 -2.90 18.94
C PHE A 165 2.80 -1.88 19.06
N ALA A 166 2.69 -0.93 20.00
CA ALA A 166 3.71 0.11 20.19
C ALA A 166 5.06 -0.49 20.65
N HIS A 167 5.02 -1.46 21.57
CA HIS A 167 6.20 -2.16 22.09
C HIS A 167 6.83 -3.11 21.07
N GLN A 168 6.03 -3.85 20.29
CA GLN A 168 6.54 -4.81 19.30
C GLN A 168 7.19 -4.13 18.07
N LEU A 169 6.75 -2.91 17.73
CA LEU A 169 7.33 -2.12 16.63
C LEU A 169 8.65 -1.44 16.97
N THR A 170 8.90 -1.18 18.25
CA THR A 170 10.18 -0.61 18.71
C THR A 170 11.28 -1.65 18.60
N ASP A 171 10.98 -2.92 18.85
CA ASP A 171 11.99 -3.97 18.88
C ASP A 171 12.16 -4.71 17.55
N HIS A 172 11.10 -4.98 16.79
CA HIS A 172 11.21 -5.86 15.62
C HIS A 172 10.47 -5.30 14.39
N GLY A 173 11.19 -5.24 13.26
CA GLY A 173 10.68 -4.87 11.94
C GLY A 173 9.69 -5.89 11.36
N LEU A 174 8.61 -6.15 12.08
CA LEU A 174 7.64 -7.20 11.81
C LEU A 174 6.80 -6.88 10.57
N GLN A 175 6.61 -7.90 9.71
CA GLN A 175 5.58 -7.95 8.68
C GLN A 175 4.68 -9.14 9.00
N LEU A 176 3.45 -8.89 9.45
CA LEU A 176 2.43 -9.94 9.52
C LEU A 176 1.70 -10.01 8.17
N LEU A 177 1.76 -11.17 7.51
CA LEU A 177 1.21 -11.39 6.18
C LEU A 177 0.03 -12.38 6.27
N ILE A 178 -1.17 -11.86 6.08
CA ILE A 178 -2.42 -12.62 5.92
C ILE A 178 -3.17 -12.11 4.65
N PRO A 179 -4.22 -12.77 4.15
CA PRO A 179 -4.32 -13.29 2.78
C PRO A 179 -3.98 -12.24 1.72
N ALA A 180 -3.08 -12.63 0.80
CA ALA A 180 -2.29 -11.76 -0.07
C ALA A 180 -3.08 -10.65 -0.80
N GLY A 181 -4.36 -10.86 -1.11
CA GLY A 181 -5.17 -9.90 -1.86
C GLY A 181 -5.37 -8.54 -1.16
N VAL A 182 -5.84 -8.53 0.09
CA VAL A 182 -6.17 -7.28 0.79
C VAL A 182 -4.89 -6.55 1.22
N CYS A 183 -3.90 -7.28 1.75
CA CYS A 183 -2.62 -6.69 2.15
C CYS A 183 -1.93 -5.98 0.99
N VAL A 184 -1.91 -6.58 -0.20
CA VAL A 184 -1.29 -5.96 -1.38
C VAL A 184 -2.02 -4.70 -1.81
N ARG A 185 -3.36 -4.64 -1.68
CA ARG A 185 -4.14 -3.44 -1.98
C ARG A 185 -3.94 -2.32 -0.98
N VAL A 186 -3.71 -2.65 0.29
CA VAL A 186 -3.34 -1.69 1.34
C VAL A 186 -1.93 -1.19 1.08
N ALA A 187 -0.95 -2.09 0.90
CA ALA A 187 0.43 -1.75 0.59
C ALA A 187 0.55 -0.88 -0.67
N GLN A 188 -0.21 -1.18 -1.73
CA GLN A 188 -0.27 -0.38 -2.94
C GLN A 188 -0.73 1.07 -2.67
N ARG A 189 -1.76 1.25 -1.82
CA ARG A 189 -2.27 2.58 -1.47
C ARG A 189 -1.33 3.35 -0.55
N LEU A 190 -0.74 2.67 0.44
CA LEU A 190 0.26 3.27 1.32
C LEU A 190 1.50 3.69 0.53
N LEU A 191 2.01 2.84 -0.36
CA LEU A 191 3.10 3.19 -1.26
C LEU A 191 2.75 4.40 -2.13
N ALA A 192 1.52 4.47 -2.68
CA ALA A 192 1.10 5.62 -3.48
C ALA A 192 1.01 6.92 -2.66
N LEU A 193 0.53 6.83 -1.42
CA LEU A 193 0.53 7.93 -0.46
C LEU A 193 1.96 8.41 -0.19
N THR A 194 2.86 7.50 0.19
CA THR A 194 4.28 7.79 0.45
C THR A 194 4.97 8.38 -0.78
N ALA A 195 4.83 7.77 -1.96
CA ALA A 195 5.46 8.22 -3.20
C ALA A 195 5.08 9.66 -3.55
N ALA A 196 3.86 10.06 -3.22
CA ALA A 196 3.38 11.38 -3.54
C ALA A 196 3.68 12.42 -2.44
N ILE A 197 3.91 12.00 -1.17
CA ILE A 197 4.57 12.84 -0.15
C ILE A 197 6.03 13.07 -0.53
N TRP A 198 6.76 11.99 -0.84
CA TRP A 198 8.15 12.02 -1.30
C TRP A 198 8.33 12.98 -2.48
N HIS A 199 7.45 12.89 -3.49
CA HIS A 199 7.51 13.78 -4.64
C HIS A 199 7.29 15.25 -4.26
N ASN A 200 6.34 15.54 -3.37
CA ASN A 200 6.07 16.90 -2.91
C ASN A 200 7.26 17.48 -2.13
N ASP A 201 7.86 16.67 -1.26
CA ASP A 201 9.07 17.02 -0.49
C ASP A 201 10.24 17.37 -1.44
N HIS A 202 10.52 16.50 -2.42
CA HIS A 202 11.60 16.70 -3.39
C HIS A 202 11.40 17.86 -4.37
N THR A 203 10.15 18.29 -4.57
CA THR A 203 9.83 19.42 -5.44
C THR A 203 9.59 20.71 -4.68
N GLY A 204 9.81 20.73 -3.36
CA GLY A 204 9.65 21.92 -2.51
C GLY A 204 8.22 22.47 -2.52
N GLN A 205 7.21 21.59 -2.69
CA GLN A 205 5.82 22.05 -2.73
C GLN A 205 5.42 22.60 -1.36
N PRO A 206 4.77 23.78 -1.29
CA PRO A 206 4.41 24.43 -0.03
C PRO A 206 3.41 23.62 0.80
N VAL A 207 2.70 22.68 0.19
CA VAL A 207 1.83 21.71 0.86
C VAL A 207 2.42 20.31 0.70
N THR A 208 3.22 19.91 1.67
CA THR A 208 3.86 18.58 1.70
C THR A 208 2.87 17.48 2.10
N ARG A 209 1.88 17.75 3.00
CA ARG A 209 0.46 17.30 2.96
C ARG A 209 -0.39 17.64 4.21
N SER A 210 -1.73 17.58 4.04
CA SER A 210 -2.81 18.03 4.93
C SER A 210 -3.22 17.03 6.04
N LEU A 211 -2.36 16.76 7.01
CA LEU A 211 -2.79 16.07 8.23
C LEU A 211 -2.77 16.96 9.48
N ILE A 212 -2.57 18.26 9.31
CA ILE A 212 -2.77 19.27 10.35
C ILE A 212 -4.10 20.01 10.07
N ALA A 213 -5.03 19.85 11.01
CA ALA A 213 -6.28 20.59 11.21
C ALA A 213 -7.45 20.39 10.22
N TYR A 214 -8.27 19.36 10.47
CA TYR A 214 -9.70 19.64 10.68
C TYR A 214 -9.80 20.24 12.09
N ASP A 215 -9.50 21.53 12.21
CA ASP A 215 -9.92 22.30 13.38
C ASP A 215 -11.16 23.09 12.97
N HIS A 216 -12.23 22.83 13.71
CA HIS A 216 -13.39 23.71 13.83
C HIS A 216 -13.02 24.97 14.60
#